data_AF-A0A150PVN8-F1
#
_entry.id   AF-A0A150PVN8-F1
#
_cell.length_a   1.000
_cell.length_b   1.000
_cell.length_c   1.000
_cell.angle_alpha   90.00
_cell.angle_beta   90.00
_cell.angle_gamma   90.00
#
_symmetry.space_group_name_H-M   'P 1'
#
loop_
_entity.id
_entity.type
_entity.pdbx_description
1 polymer ?
#
loop_
_entity_poly.entity_id
_entity_poly.type
_entity_poly.pdbx_seq_one_letter_code
_entity_poly.pdbx_strand_id
1 'polypeptide(L)'
;MSTRDEGFEAGNSAGSSSFSRWIRVVPALLLVASATFVAAYYVPLRRAHMLLIQEQQRSNQKGTDLEQTLSQVRGELQAKTAELDKLDAERQQAAAAKRTGVERVEQLKTEIAGKLDRHIKKGIAAVAAAEGRAFVVLSEGAVFLPGTVDVSPQAQGLLCQVSGALTATGGEAPLRVGAVSGPPDAVPPPLHAAYPTPWELSAVRAATVAQTLQDKCAVPGARLSA
;
A
#
# COMPACT_ATOMS: atom_id res chain seq x y z
N MET A 1 71.66 74.26 -97.21
CA MET A 1 72.74 73.97 -96.24
C MET A 1 72.34 72.71 -95.49
N SER A 2 72.79 71.53 -95.95
CA SER A 2 73.99 70.78 -95.51
C SER A 2 73.70 69.93 -94.25
N THR A 3 73.22 68.68 -94.37
CA THR A 3 73.92 67.37 -94.61
C THR A 3 74.51 66.73 -93.35
N ARG A 4 74.20 65.42 -93.15
CA ARG A 4 75.01 64.29 -92.63
C ARG A 4 74.22 63.41 -91.65
N ASP A 5 74.39 62.09 -91.54
CA ASP A 5 74.98 60.99 -92.32
C ASP A 5 74.67 59.70 -91.51
N GLU A 6 74.81 58.52 -92.12
CA GLU A 6 74.40 57.19 -91.64
C GLU A 6 75.39 56.42 -90.72
N GLY A 7 74.93 55.26 -90.20
CA GLY A 7 75.73 54.10 -89.70
C GLY A 7 75.11 53.38 -88.48
N PHE A 8 74.41 52.22 -88.55
CA PHE A 8 74.86 50.79 -88.67
C PHE A 8 75.91 50.38 -87.61
N GLU A 9 75.89 49.30 -86.81
CA GLU A 9 75.16 48.01 -86.81
C GLU A 9 75.39 47.23 -85.47
N ALA A 10 74.63 46.14 -85.28
CA ALA A 10 74.99 44.83 -84.66
C ALA A 10 74.65 44.49 -83.18
N GLY A 11 74.00 43.32 -83.00
CA GLY A 11 74.49 42.32 -82.04
C GLY A 11 73.60 41.80 -80.89
N ASN A 12 72.63 40.94 -81.20
CA ASN A 12 72.34 39.62 -80.60
C ASN A 12 72.23 39.41 -79.05
N SER A 13 71.10 38.83 -78.61
CA SER A 13 70.97 37.53 -77.88
C SER A 13 69.88 37.48 -76.78
N ALA A 14 69.39 36.26 -76.56
CA ALA A 14 68.07 35.87 -76.04
C ALA A 14 67.91 35.84 -74.50
N GLY A 15 66.64 35.88 -74.04
CA GLY A 15 66.28 35.56 -72.65
C GLY A 15 64.80 35.81 -72.28
N SER A 16 63.85 35.01 -72.81
CA SER A 16 62.41 35.18 -72.56
C SER A 16 61.72 33.86 -72.16
N SER A 17 62.00 33.33 -70.96
CA SER A 17 61.21 32.20 -70.40
C SER A 17 60.85 32.35 -68.91
N SER A 18 61.40 33.34 -68.20
CA SER A 18 61.01 33.68 -66.82
C SER A 18 59.74 34.54 -66.77
N PHE A 19 59.64 35.56 -67.62
CA PHE A 19 58.62 36.60 -67.55
C PHE A 19 57.17 36.10 -67.78
N SER A 20 56.97 35.13 -68.69
CA SER A 20 55.65 34.56 -68.98
C SER A 20 55.07 33.72 -67.83
N ARG A 21 55.93 33.06 -67.03
CA ARG A 21 55.48 32.33 -65.83
C ARG A 21 55.02 33.31 -64.74
N TRP A 22 55.73 34.41 -64.52
CA TRP A 22 55.37 35.41 -63.52
C TRP A 22 54.03 36.11 -63.82
N ILE A 23 53.71 36.34 -65.10
CA ILE A 23 52.42 36.93 -65.50
C ILE A 23 51.21 36.07 -65.13
N ARG A 24 51.35 34.74 -65.06
CA ARG A 24 50.25 33.83 -64.69
C ARG A 24 50.18 33.53 -63.19
N VAL A 25 51.33 33.55 -62.50
CA VAL A 25 51.41 33.16 -61.08
C VAL A 25 51.01 34.30 -60.14
N VAL A 26 51.34 35.55 -60.48
CA VAL A 26 50.96 36.74 -59.68
C VAL A 26 49.45 36.93 -59.52
N PRO A 27 48.61 36.89 -60.58
CA PRO A 27 47.16 37.01 -60.41
C PRO A 27 46.56 35.82 -59.64
N ALA A 28 47.11 34.61 -59.81
CA ALA A 28 46.68 33.45 -59.05
C ALA A 28 46.98 33.59 -57.55
N LEU A 29 48.16 34.11 -57.18
CA LEU A 29 48.52 34.41 -55.79
C LEU A 29 47.62 35.49 -55.17
N LEU A 30 47.27 36.53 -55.93
CA LEU A 30 46.35 37.57 -55.47
C LEU A 30 44.91 37.05 -55.25
N LEU A 31 44.45 36.12 -56.09
CA LEU A 31 43.16 35.46 -55.89
C LEU A 31 43.17 34.57 -54.64
N VAL A 32 44.24 33.83 -54.42
CA VAL A 32 44.38 33.00 -53.20
C VAL A 32 44.47 33.89 -51.96
N ALA A 33 45.23 34.99 -51.99
CA ALA A 33 45.38 35.93 -50.89
C ALA A 33 44.07 36.68 -50.56
N SER A 34 43.29 37.05 -51.57
CA SER A 34 41.97 37.66 -51.35
C SER A 34 40.96 36.65 -50.81
N ALA A 35 40.98 35.41 -51.31
CA ALA A 35 40.14 34.33 -50.78
C ALA A 35 40.48 33.98 -49.32
N THR A 36 41.77 33.93 -48.94
CA THR A 36 42.17 33.69 -47.55
C THR A 36 41.84 34.86 -46.65
N PHE A 37 41.96 36.10 -47.11
CA PHE A 37 41.56 37.29 -46.36
C PHE A 37 40.05 37.32 -46.09
N VAL A 38 39.23 37.05 -47.12
CA VAL A 38 37.78 36.94 -46.99
C VAL A 38 37.40 35.79 -46.06
N ALA A 39 38.06 34.63 -46.18
CA ALA A 39 37.83 33.49 -45.29
C ALA A 39 38.21 33.82 -43.83
N ALA A 40 39.36 34.48 -43.60
CA ALA A 40 39.82 34.86 -42.28
C ALA A 40 38.87 35.86 -41.59
N TYR A 41 38.16 36.70 -42.36
CA TYR A 41 37.17 37.63 -41.81
C TYR A 41 35.78 37.00 -41.62
N TYR A 42 35.29 36.19 -42.57
CA TYR A 42 33.94 35.63 -42.53
C TYR A 42 33.81 34.34 -41.70
N VAL A 43 34.88 33.55 -41.56
CA VAL A 43 34.87 32.30 -40.77
C VAL A 43 34.66 32.57 -39.27
N PRO A 44 35.36 33.52 -38.63
CA PRO A 44 35.13 33.86 -37.22
C PRO A 44 33.72 34.38 -36.97
N LEU A 45 33.19 35.20 -37.88
CA LEU A 45 31.85 35.78 -37.76
C LEU A 45 30.75 34.71 -37.87
N ARG A 46 30.90 33.74 -38.80
CA ARG A 46 30.02 32.56 -38.86
C ARG A 46 30.13 31.69 -37.62
N ARG A 47 31.33 31.47 -37.08
CA ARG A 47 31.54 30.69 -35.84
C ARG A 47 30.84 31.33 -34.64
N ALA A 48 30.95 32.66 -34.49
CA ALA A 48 30.28 33.39 -33.43
C ALA A 48 28.74 33.27 -33.52
N HIS A 49 28.18 33.43 -34.72
CA HIS A 49 26.75 33.21 -34.94
C HIS A 49 26.30 31.78 -34.60
N MET A 50 27.07 30.77 -34.99
CA MET A 50 26.76 29.37 -34.69
C MET A 50 26.80 29.06 -33.19
N LEU A 51 27.75 29.66 -32.44
CA LEU A 51 27.83 29.50 -30.99
C LEU A 51 26.61 30.11 -30.28
N LEU A 52 26.18 31.31 -30.69
CA LEU A 52 24.99 31.95 -30.13
C LEU A 52 23.72 31.12 -30.40
N ILE A 53 23.59 30.55 -31.61
CA ILE A 53 22.47 29.66 -31.95
C ILE A 53 22.50 28.42 -31.05
N GLN A 54 23.68 27.83 -30.81
CA GLN A 54 23.83 26.67 -29.92
C GLN A 54 23.50 26.99 -28.46
N GLU A 55 23.94 28.15 -27.94
CA GLU A 55 23.59 28.56 -26.58
C GLU A 55 22.10 28.79 -26.42
N GLN A 56 21.46 29.44 -27.40
CA GLN A 56 20.02 29.65 -27.39
C GLN A 56 19.27 28.31 -27.45
N GLN A 57 19.69 27.40 -28.33
CA GLN A 57 19.11 26.04 -28.41
C GLN A 57 19.30 25.27 -27.10
N ARG A 58 20.48 25.33 -26.49
CA ARG A 58 20.77 24.69 -25.20
C ARG A 58 19.92 25.27 -24.08
N SER A 59 19.74 26.59 -24.05
CA SER A 59 18.87 27.26 -23.07
C SER A 59 17.41 26.84 -23.25
N ASN A 60 16.91 26.83 -24.48
CA ASN A 60 15.55 26.37 -24.80
C ASN A 60 15.35 24.89 -24.47
N GLN A 61 16.35 24.03 -24.73
CA GLN A 61 16.32 22.61 -24.36
C GLN A 61 16.23 22.43 -22.84
N LYS A 62 17.05 23.17 -22.08
CA LYS A 62 16.96 23.17 -20.61
C LYS A 62 15.60 23.67 -20.13
N GLY A 63 15.06 24.73 -20.73
CA GLY A 63 13.72 25.22 -20.40
C GLY A 63 12.65 24.15 -20.62
N THR A 64 12.71 23.45 -21.75
CA THR A 64 11.78 22.36 -22.09
C THR A 64 11.92 21.16 -21.15
N ASP A 65 13.15 20.77 -20.82
CA ASP A 65 13.46 19.65 -19.91
C ASP A 65 13.02 19.94 -18.47
N LEU A 66 13.27 21.17 -17.98
CA LEU A 66 12.76 21.61 -16.68
C LEU A 66 11.23 21.65 -16.67
N GLU A 67 10.60 22.13 -17.73
CA GLU A 67 9.13 22.20 -17.82
C GLU A 67 8.51 20.79 -17.87
N GLN A 68 9.14 19.85 -18.58
CA GLN A 68 8.76 18.43 -18.57
C GLN A 68 8.92 17.81 -17.18
N THR A 69 10.06 18.05 -16.52
CA THR A 69 10.33 17.55 -15.16
C THR A 69 9.34 18.13 -14.15
N LEU A 70 9.04 19.43 -14.23
CA LEU A 70 8.04 20.07 -13.37
C LEU A 70 6.63 19.52 -13.63
N SER A 71 6.28 19.24 -14.88
CA SER A 71 5.00 18.61 -15.23
C SER A 71 4.91 17.19 -14.66
N GLN A 72 5.98 16.38 -14.78
CA GLN A 72 6.04 15.03 -14.21
C GLN A 72 5.93 15.06 -12.68
N VAL A 73 6.75 15.87 -12.01
CA VAL A 73 6.73 15.99 -10.54
C VAL A 73 5.38 16.50 -10.04
N ARG A 74 4.74 17.44 -10.74
CA ARG A 74 3.37 17.88 -10.40
C ARG A 74 2.37 16.76 -10.56
N GLY A 75 2.44 15.98 -11.65
CA GLY A 75 1.58 14.83 -11.88
C GLY A 75 1.76 13.75 -10.82
N GLU A 76 3.00 13.45 -10.45
CA GLU A 76 3.34 12.51 -9.38
C GLU A 76 2.85 12.99 -8.01
N LEU A 77 3.06 14.27 -7.68
CA LEU A 77 2.54 14.87 -6.44
C LEU A 77 1.01 14.80 -6.39
N GLN A 78 0.32 15.15 -7.47
CA GLN A 78 -1.14 15.06 -7.55
C GLN A 78 -1.64 13.62 -7.41
N ALA A 79 -0.97 12.67 -8.07
CA ALA A 79 -1.30 11.25 -7.93
C ALA A 79 -1.08 10.76 -6.51
N LYS A 80 0.03 11.15 -5.87
CA LYS A 80 0.35 10.79 -4.48
C LYS A 80 -0.60 11.45 -3.48
N THR A 81 -0.99 12.71 -3.67
CA THR A 81 -1.99 13.35 -2.81
C THR A 81 -3.34 12.67 -2.95
N ALA A 82 -3.77 12.33 -4.17
CA ALA A 82 -5.01 11.59 -4.38
C ALA A 82 -4.98 10.17 -3.76
N GLU A 83 -3.82 9.50 -3.84
CA GLU A 83 -3.60 8.20 -3.19
C GLU A 83 -3.67 8.32 -1.66
N LEU A 84 -3.03 9.35 -1.07
CA LEU A 84 -3.10 9.63 0.37
C LEU A 84 -4.51 9.96 0.81
N ASP A 85 -5.23 10.83 0.11
CA ASP A 85 -6.61 11.20 0.43
C ASP A 85 -7.54 9.97 0.39
N LYS A 86 -7.35 9.09 -0.60
CA LYS A 86 -8.08 7.83 -0.70
C LYS A 86 -7.76 6.91 0.48
N LEU A 87 -6.47 6.74 0.81
CA LEU A 87 -6.04 5.88 1.90
C LEU A 87 -6.53 6.40 3.26
N ASP A 88 -6.51 7.72 3.46
CA ASP A 88 -7.03 8.35 4.66
C ASP A 88 -8.55 8.19 4.77
N ALA A 89 -9.30 8.32 3.67
CA ALA A 89 -10.72 8.03 3.65
C ALA A 89 -11.03 6.57 4.01
N GLU A 90 -10.29 5.61 3.43
CA GLU A 90 -10.42 4.18 3.75
C GLU A 90 -10.08 3.89 5.22
N ARG A 91 -9.01 4.49 5.74
CA ARG A 91 -8.64 4.38 7.17
C ARG A 91 -9.70 4.95 8.09
N GLN A 92 -10.26 6.11 7.76
CA GLN A 92 -11.33 6.72 8.56
C GLN A 92 -12.59 5.88 8.55
N GLN A 93 -12.99 5.33 7.39
CA GLN A 93 -14.12 4.41 7.30
C GLN A 93 -13.89 3.14 8.10
N ALA A 94 -12.71 2.51 7.98
CA ALA A 94 -12.35 1.32 8.76
C ALA A 94 -12.33 1.60 10.27
N ALA A 95 -11.81 2.77 10.68
CA ALA A 95 -11.80 3.19 12.07
C ALA A 95 -13.23 3.43 12.61
N ALA A 96 -14.10 4.07 11.82
CA ALA A 96 -15.50 4.29 12.19
C ALA A 96 -16.29 2.97 12.30
N ALA A 97 -16.11 2.06 11.35
CA ALA A 97 -16.71 0.72 11.38
C ALA A 97 -16.22 -0.07 12.61
N LYS A 98 -14.93 0.02 12.94
CA LYS A 98 -14.38 -0.63 14.14
C LYS A 98 -14.92 -0.02 15.42
N ARG A 99 -15.03 1.31 15.52
CA ARG A 99 -15.59 2.01 16.70
C ARG A 99 -17.03 1.61 16.93
N THR A 100 -17.87 1.68 15.90
CA THR A 100 -19.29 1.28 15.99
C THR A 100 -19.45 -0.20 16.34
N GLY A 101 -18.57 -1.07 15.84
CA GLY A 101 -18.53 -2.49 16.23
C GLY A 101 -18.20 -2.70 17.71
N VAL A 102 -17.16 -2.02 18.22
CA VAL A 102 -16.77 -2.10 19.64
C VAL A 102 -17.87 -1.55 20.55
N GLU A 103 -18.44 -0.40 20.21
CA GLU A 103 -19.55 0.20 20.99
C GLU A 103 -20.76 -0.73 21.06
N ARG A 104 -21.16 -1.35 19.95
CA ARG A 104 -22.27 -2.31 19.92
C ARG A 104 -22.01 -3.51 20.83
N VAL A 105 -20.77 -4.00 20.86
CA VAL A 105 -20.40 -5.17 21.67
C VAL A 105 -20.32 -4.82 23.15
N GLU A 106 -19.84 -3.62 23.49
CA GLU A 106 -19.86 -3.13 24.88
C GLU A 106 -21.29 -2.88 25.38
N GLN A 107 -22.18 -2.36 24.53
CA GLN A 107 -23.61 -2.23 24.83
C GLN A 107 -24.24 -3.62 25.09
N LEU A 108 -24.02 -4.57 24.17
CA LEU A 108 -24.47 -5.96 24.30
C LEU A 108 -23.97 -6.59 25.62
N LYS A 109 -22.68 -6.43 25.94
CA LYS A 109 -22.09 -6.89 27.20
C LYS A 109 -22.79 -6.28 28.41
N THR A 110 -23.03 -4.97 28.40
CA THR A 110 -23.66 -4.26 29.53
C THR A 110 -25.09 -4.74 29.75
N GLU A 111 -25.85 -4.95 28.68
CA GLU A 111 -27.21 -5.49 28.75
C GLU A 111 -27.25 -6.94 29.25
N ILE A 112 -26.37 -7.81 28.72
CA ILE A 112 -26.26 -9.20 29.19
C ILE A 112 -25.84 -9.21 30.67
N ALA A 113 -24.86 -8.39 31.06
CA ALA A 113 -24.41 -8.26 32.43
C ALA A 113 -25.55 -7.80 33.37
N GLY A 114 -26.38 -6.85 32.94
CA GLY A 114 -27.56 -6.43 33.70
C GLY A 114 -28.58 -7.55 33.90
N LYS A 115 -28.85 -8.35 32.85
CA LYS A 115 -29.78 -9.50 32.93
C LYS A 115 -29.24 -10.67 33.78
N LEU A 116 -27.91 -10.79 33.88
CA LEU A 116 -27.21 -11.84 34.62
C LEU A 116 -26.59 -11.37 35.95
N ASP A 117 -26.85 -10.13 36.38
CA ASP A 117 -26.21 -9.48 37.55
C ASP A 117 -26.24 -10.36 38.81
N ARG A 118 -27.37 -11.01 39.11
CA ARG A 118 -27.50 -11.92 40.26
C ARG A 118 -26.57 -13.14 40.17
N HIS A 119 -26.35 -13.66 38.97
CA HIS A 119 -25.47 -14.82 38.75
C HIS A 119 -23.99 -14.39 38.76
N ILE A 120 -23.70 -13.19 38.25
CA ILE A 120 -22.36 -12.60 38.28
C ILE A 120 -21.92 -12.33 39.72
N LYS A 121 -22.78 -11.73 40.54
CA LYS A 121 -22.52 -11.48 41.97
C LYS A 121 -22.28 -12.75 42.78
N LYS A 122 -22.83 -13.88 42.34
CA LYS A 122 -22.62 -15.20 42.96
C LYS A 122 -21.37 -15.93 42.45
N GLY A 123 -20.63 -15.35 41.50
CA GLY A 123 -19.47 -15.99 40.88
C GLY A 123 -19.83 -17.17 39.96
N ILE A 124 -21.10 -17.28 39.56
CA ILE A 124 -21.61 -18.38 38.74
C ILE A 124 -21.41 -18.09 37.25
N ALA A 125 -21.49 -16.81 36.87
CA ALA A 125 -21.36 -16.34 35.50
C ALA A 125 -20.40 -15.14 35.42
N ALA A 126 -19.72 -14.98 34.30
CA ALA A 126 -18.96 -13.78 33.96
C ALA A 126 -19.25 -13.40 32.51
N VAL A 127 -19.26 -12.10 32.22
CA VAL A 127 -19.52 -11.57 30.88
C VAL A 127 -18.31 -10.76 30.44
N ALA A 128 -17.78 -11.08 29.26
CA ALA A 128 -16.63 -10.40 28.67
C ALA A 128 -16.94 -9.97 27.24
N ALA A 129 -16.26 -8.95 26.75
CA ALA A 129 -16.27 -8.54 25.36
C ALA A 129 -14.83 -8.65 24.83
N ALA A 130 -14.64 -9.42 23.76
CA ALA A 130 -13.34 -9.55 23.10
C ALA A 130 -13.53 -9.74 21.60
N GLU A 131 -12.62 -9.19 20.79
CA GLU A 131 -12.61 -9.36 19.32
C GLU A 131 -13.96 -9.07 18.63
N GLY A 132 -14.72 -8.10 19.14
CA GLY A 132 -16.03 -7.77 18.59
C GLY A 132 -17.13 -8.81 18.87
N ARG A 133 -16.94 -9.67 19.87
CA ARG A 133 -17.90 -10.68 20.33
C ARG A 133 -18.12 -10.59 21.84
N ALA A 134 -19.35 -10.86 22.27
CA ALA A 134 -19.67 -11.02 23.69
C ALA A 134 -19.52 -12.49 24.09
N PHE A 135 -18.90 -12.74 25.23
CA PHE A 135 -18.66 -14.05 25.82
C PHE A 135 -19.37 -14.12 27.17
N VAL A 136 -20.07 -15.23 27.40
CA VAL A 136 -20.62 -15.57 28.72
C VAL A 136 -19.88 -16.81 29.19
N VAL A 137 -19.12 -16.66 30.27
CA VAL A 137 -18.38 -17.74 30.92
C VAL A 137 -19.19 -18.20 32.11
N LEU A 138 -19.42 -19.50 32.22
CA LEU A 138 -20.14 -20.12 33.33
C LEU A 138 -19.18 -21.04 34.08
N SER A 139 -19.33 -21.12 35.40
CA SER A 139 -18.53 -22.03 36.21
C SER A 139 -18.98 -23.48 36.03
N GLU A 140 -18.01 -24.41 36.01
CA GLU A 140 -18.28 -25.84 35.78
C GLU A 140 -19.30 -26.41 36.76
N GLY A 141 -19.09 -26.19 38.05
CA GLY A 141 -19.98 -26.70 39.11
C GLY A 141 -21.37 -26.07 39.12
N ALA A 142 -21.60 -24.98 38.38
CA ALA A 142 -22.92 -24.41 38.20
C ALA A 142 -23.65 -24.94 36.97
N VAL A 143 -22.94 -25.60 36.03
CA VAL A 143 -23.51 -26.13 34.78
C VAL A 143 -23.69 -27.64 34.87
N PHE A 144 -22.68 -28.37 35.32
CA PHE A 144 -22.65 -29.83 35.28
C PHE A 144 -22.85 -30.47 36.65
N LEU A 145 -23.44 -31.66 36.66
CA LEU A 145 -23.48 -32.52 37.84
C LEU A 145 -22.06 -33.07 38.13
N PRO A 146 -21.65 -33.18 39.42
CA PRO A 146 -20.30 -33.62 39.77
C PRO A 146 -19.94 -34.97 39.16
N GLY A 147 -18.79 -35.05 38.48
CA GLY A 147 -18.30 -36.31 37.90
C GLY A 147 -19.10 -36.81 36.69
N THR A 148 -19.94 -35.96 36.09
CA THR A 148 -20.70 -36.29 34.87
C THR A 148 -20.56 -35.17 33.83
N VAL A 149 -21.06 -35.43 32.62
CA VAL A 149 -21.22 -34.41 31.56
C VAL A 149 -22.66 -33.90 31.49
N ASP A 150 -23.52 -34.36 32.39
CA ASP A 150 -24.95 -34.03 32.40
C ASP A 150 -25.17 -32.66 33.02
N VAL A 151 -26.04 -31.88 32.38
CA VAL A 151 -26.42 -30.55 32.86
C VAL A 151 -27.37 -30.69 34.04
N SER A 152 -27.09 -29.99 35.14
CA SER A 152 -27.95 -30.05 36.32
C SER A 152 -29.33 -29.39 36.06
N PRO A 153 -30.41 -29.79 36.76
CA PRO A 153 -31.71 -29.13 36.60
C PRO A 153 -31.68 -27.62 36.93
N GLN A 154 -30.84 -27.23 37.89
CA GLN A 154 -30.64 -25.82 38.23
C GLN A 154 -29.88 -25.07 37.11
N ALA A 155 -28.88 -25.72 36.52
CA ALA A 155 -28.13 -25.20 35.37
C ALA A 155 -29.01 -25.01 34.14
N GLN A 156 -29.97 -25.90 33.91
CA GLN A 156 -30.90 -25.77 32.79
C GLN A 156 -31.66 -24.43 32.84
N GLY A 157 -32.16 -24.04 34.01
CA GLY A 157 -32.81 -22.73 34.20
C GLY A 157 -31.86 -21.56 33.94
N LEU A 158 -30.61 -21.67 34.40
CA LEU A 158 -29.57 -20.68 34.14
C LEU A 158 -29.24 -20.55 32.65
N LEU A 159 -29.05 -21.67 31.94
CA LEU A 159 -28.77 -21.71 30.50
C LEU A 159 -29.91 -21.12 29.69
N CYS A 160 -31.16 -21.37 30.09
CA CYS A 160 -32.32 -20.76 29.44
C CYS A 160 -32.40 -19.25 29.71
N GLN A 161 -32.04 -18.79 30.91
CA GLN A 161 -31.97 -17.36 31.20
C GLN A 161 -30.84 -16.68 30.41
N VAL A 162 -29.68 -17.32 30.28
CA VAL A 162 -28.54 -16.82 29.49
C VAL A 162 -28.91 -16.75 28.01
N SER A 163 -29.44 -17.83 27.43
CA SER A 163 -29.85 -17.85 26.01
C SER A 163 -31.00 -16.89 25.71
N GLY A 164 -31.94 -16.71 26.65
CA GLY A 164 -32.98 -15.68 26.56
C GLY A 164 -32.39 -14.27 26.59
N ALA A 165 -31.42 -14.00 27.48
CA ALA A 165 -30.72 -12.72 27.51
C ALA A 165 -29.96 -12.44 26.21
N LEU A 166 -29.26 -13.46 25.69
CA LEU A 166 -28.52 -13.39 24.42
C LEU A 166 -29.43 -13.20 23.22
N THR A 167 -30.59 -13.86 23.18
CA THR A 167 -31.55 -13.72 22.07
C THR A 167 -32.26 -12.36 22.12
N ALA A 168 -32.61 -11.89 23.31
CA ALA A 168 -33.29 -10.61 23.48
C ALA A 168 -32.40 -9.40 23.14
N THR A 169 -31.09 -9.49 23.35
CA THR A 169 -30.17 -8.39 23.03
C THR A 169 -29.43 -8.60 21.69
N GLY A 170 -29.06 -9.83 21.36
CA GLY A 170 -28.31 -10.19 20.14
C GLY A 170 -29.20 -10.60 18.95
N GLY A 171 -30.52 -10.62 19.10
CA GLY A 171 -31.46 -11.01 18.05
C GLY A 171 -31.23 -12.44 17.56
N GLU A 172 -31.07 -12.60 16.24
CA GLU A 172 -30.83 -13.88 15.57
C GLU A 172 -29.35 -14.26 15.41
N ALA A 173 -28.42 -13.53 16.06
CA ALA A 173 -26.99 -13.83 15.97
C ALA A 173 -26.67 -15.30 16.31
N PRO A 174 -25.67 -15.92 15.66
CA PRO A 174 -25.28 -17.29 15.95
C PRO A 174 -24.66 -17.41 17.36
N LEU A 175 -25.05 -18.45 18.09
CA LEU A 175 -24.54 -18.79 19.41
C LEU A 175 -23.50 -19.91 19.27
N ARG A 176 -22.28 -19.64 19.73
CA ARG A 176 -21.24 -20.65 19.84
C ARG A 176 -21.13 -21.11 21.28
N VAL A 177 -21.25 -22.41 21.50
CA VAL A 177 -21.07 -23.06 22.78
C VAL A 177 -19.68 -23.67 22.77
N GLY A 178 -18.93 -23.48 23.85
CA GLY A 178 -17.63 -24.11 24.03
C GLY A 178 -17.44 -24.50 25.48
N ALA A 179 -16.65 -25.54 25.72
CA ALA A 179 -16.28 -25.96 27.05
C ALA A 179 -14.75 -26.09 27.15
N VAL A 180 -14.19 -25.61 28.26
CA VAL A 180 -12.76 -25.72 28.54
C VAL A 180 -12.60 -26.71 29.68
N SER A 181 -12.03 -27.88 29.37
CA SER A 181 -11.66 -28.87 30.39
C SER A 181 -10.27 -28.55 30.91
N GLY A 182 -10.10 -28.67 32.22
CA GLY A 182 -8.80 -28.47 32.88
C GLY A 182 -7.78 -29.56 32.54
N PRO A 183 -6.56 -29.46 33.10
CA PRO A 183 -5.55 -30.50 33.00
C PRO A 183 -6.08 -31.87 33.45
N PRO A 184 -5.54 -32.99 32.94
CA PRO A 184 -6.01 -34.35 33.27
C PRO A 184 -6.12 -34.62 34.78
N ASP A 185 -5.20 -34.08 35.57
CA ASP A 185 -5.11 -34.26 37.02
C ASP A 185 -6.28 -33.60 37.79
N ALA A 186 -6.99 -32.67 37.15
CA ALA A 186 -8.15 -31.98 37.71
C ALA A 186 -9.48 -32.66 37.33
N VAL A 187 -9.46 -33.68 36.47
CA VAL A 187 -10.66 -34.38 35.99
C VAL A 187 -10.99 -35.57 36.90
N PRO A 188 -12.25 -35.72 37.36
CA PRO A 188 -12.66 -36.88 38.14
C PRO A 188 -12.35 -38.21 37.43
N PRO A 189 -11.83 -39.25 38.12
CA PRO A 189 -11.46 -40.53 37.50
C PRO A 189 -12.54 -41.19 36.64
N PRO A 190 -13.84 -41.16 37.02
CA PRO A 190 -14.90 -41.70 36.17
C PRO A 190 -15.04 -41.00 34.82
N LEU A 191 -14.86 -39.67 34.79
CA LEU A 191 -14.89 -38.89 33.55
C LEU A 191 -13.65 -39.14 32.71
N HIS A 192 -12.48 -39.28 33.33
CA HIS A 192 -11.25 -39.58 32.61
C HIS A 192 -11.27 -40.98 31.98
N ALA A 193 -11.92 -41.96 32.61
CA ALA A 193 -12.11 -43.30 32.05
C ALA A 193 -13.03 -43.30 30.82
N ALA A 194 -14.07 -42.47 30.81
CA ALA A 194 -15.02 -42.35 29.70
C ALA A 194 -14.50 -41.43 28.58
N TYR A 195 -13.74 -40.38 28.94
CA TYR A 195 -13.20 -39.37 28.05
C TYR A 195 -11.70 -39.19 28.34
N PRO A 196 -10.84 -40.04 27.73
CA PRO A 196 -9.41 -40.07 28.02
C PRO A 196 -8.68 -38.75 27.75
N THR A 197 -9.13 -37.97 26.77
CA THR A 197 -8.51 -36.69 26.44
C THR A 197 -9.32 -35.50 26.97
N PRO A 198 -8.67 -34.41 27.44
CA PRO A 198 -9.36 -33.18 27.80
C PRO A 198 -10.18 -32.58 26.64
N TRP A 199 -9.72 -32.80 25.40
CA TRP A 199 -10.41 -32.38 24.18
C TRP A 199 -11.73 -33.11 23.96
N GLU A 200 -11.76 -34.43 24.15
CA GLU A 200 -13.00 -35.21 24.08
C GLU A 200 -13.99 -34.77 25.16
N LEU A 201 -13.53 -34.59 26.40
CA LEU A 201 -14.38 -34.12 27.49
C LEU A 201 -14.96 -32.72 27.19
N SER A 202 -14.15 -31.82 26.66
CA SER A 202 -14.58 -30.49 26.23
C SER A 202 -15.61 -30.56 25.10
N ALA A 203 -15.37 -31.36 24.07
CA ALA A 203 -16.28 -31.49 22.94
C ALA A 203 -17.64 -32.05 23.38
N VAL A 204 -17.64 -33.09 24.23
CA VAL A 204 -18.87 -33.70 24.75
C VAL A 204 -19.63 -32.72 25.64
N ARG A 205 -18.94 -32.00 26.53
CA ARG A 205 -19.58 -30.98 27.38
C ARG A 205 -20.21 -29.85 26.56
N ALA A 206 -19.51 -29.37 25.53
CA ALA A 206 -20.05 -28.35 24.63
C ALA A 206 -21.28 -28.86 23.88
N ALA A 207 -21.23 -30.09 23.36
CA ALA A 207 -22.35 -30.73 22.70
C ALA A 207 -23.56 -30.91 23.63
N THR A 208 -23.37 -31.38 24.87
CA THR A 208 -24.46 -31.54 25.84
C THR A 208 -25.12 -30.20 26.19
N VAL A 209 -24.33 -29.13 26.34
CA VAL A 209 -24.88 -27.79 26.59
C VAL A 209 -25.64 -27.28 25.36
N ALA A 210 -25.10 -27.44 24.15
CA ALA A 210 -25.79 -27.05 22.91
C ALA A 210 -27.11 -27.81 22.73
N GLN A 211 -27.11 -29.12 22.97
CA GLN A 211 -28.32 -29.94 22.94
C GLN A 211 -29.33 -29.48 24.00
N THR A 212 -28.88 -29.18 25.21
CA THR A 212 -29.76 -28.67 26.27
C THR A 212 -30.39 -27.32 25.89
N LEU A 213 -29.63 -26.42 25.27
CA LEU A 213 -30.15 -25.14 24.78
C LEU A 213 -31.22 -25.32 23.70
N GLN A 214 -31.03 -26.28 22.80
CA GLN A 214 -32.00 -26.61 21.77
C GLN A 214 -33.26 -27.24 22.37
N ASP A 215 -33.10 -28.31 23.14
CA ASP A 215 -34.21 -29.16 23.61
C ASP A 215 -35.02 -28.51 24.73
N LYS A 216 -34.37 -27.70 25.58
CA LYS A 216 -34.97 -27.18 26.81
C LYS A 216 -35.19 -25.68 26.82
N CYS A 217 -34.43 -24.93 26.04
CA CYS A 217 -34.49 -23.47 26.01
C CYS A 217 -35.04 -22.91 24.69
N ALA A 218 -35.53 -23.78 23.79
CA ALA A 218 -36.13 -23.43 22.51
C ALA A 218 -35.22 -22.57 21.61
N VAL A 219 -33.90 -22.72 21.72
CA VAL A 219 -32.95 -22.07 20.82
C VAL A 219 -32.92 -22.86 19.51
N PRO A 220 -33.15 -22.22 18.34
CA PRO A 220 -33.09 -22.93 17.07
C PRO A 220 -31.73 -23.59 16.85
N GLY A 221 -31.71 -24.89 16.52
CA GLY A 221 -30.47 -25.63 16.26
C GLY A 221 -29.61 -25.01 15.15
N ALA A 222 -30.24 -24.39 14.15
CA ALA A 222 -29.55 -23.67 13.07
C ALA A 222 -28.71 -22.47 13.55
N ARG A 223 -28.97 -21.97 14.76
CA ARG A 223 -28.21 -20.88 15.38
C ARG A 223 -27.12 -21.37 16.33
N LEU A 224 -27.07 -22.66 16.64
CA LEU A 224 -26.15 -23.25 17.60
C LEU A 224 -24.99 -23.93 16.89
N SER A 225 -23.79 -23.75 17.43
CA SER A 225 -22.61 -24.55 17.09
C SER A 225 -21.85 -24.88 18.36
N ALA A 226 -21.38 -26.12 18.48
CA ALA A 226 -20.50 -26.61 19.55
C ALA A 226 -19.09 -26.88 19.02
#